data_AF-A0A838GEH3-F1
#
_entry.id   AF-A0A838GEH3-F1
#
_cell.length_a   1.000
_cell.length_b   1.000
_cell.length_c   1.000
_cell.angle_alpha   90.00
_cell.angle_beta   90.00
_cell.angle_gamma   90.00
#
_symmetry.space_group_name_H-M   'P 1'
#
loop_
_entity.id
_entity.type
_entity.pdbx_description
1 polymer ?
#
loop_
_entity_poly.entity_id
_entity_poly.type
_entity_poly.pdbx_seq_one_letter_code
_entity_poly.pdbx_strand_id
1 'polypeptide(L)'
;PHDTSLARAAWLLDPASGRIMETWTTEPGVQVYTGNSLDGSLAGHSDRLYRQTDAICLETQQFPNSPNEPSFPTVVLRPGDELRSTTVYAFRAE
;
A
#
# COMPACT_ATOMS: atom_id res chain seq x y z
N PRO A 1 -4.75 -22.26 5.21
CA PRO A 1 -5.33 -21.01 5.74
C PRO A 1 -4.40 -19.84 5.38
N HIS A 2 -4.94 -18.73 4.89
CA HIS A 2 -4.15 -17.51 4.69
C HIS A 2 -3.59 -17.05 6.05
N ASP A 3 -2.31 -16.68 6.09
CA ASP A 3 -1.71 -16.08 7.28
C ASP A 3 -2.45 -14.77 7.58
N THR A 4 -2.92 -14.63 8.81
CA THR A 4 -3.65 -13.45 9.28
C THR A 4 -2.83 -12.60 10.25
N SER A 5 -1.56 -12.97 10.45
CA SER A 5 -0.64 -12.20 11.25
C SER A 5 -0.23 -10.93 10.52
N LEU A 6 -0.17 -9.82 11.25
CA LEU A 6 0.28 -8.54 10.71
C LEU A 6 1.80 -8.49 10.72
N ALA A 7 2.39 -8.18 9.57
CA ALA A 7 3.81 -7.85 9.43
C ALA A 7 3.98 -6.37 9.07
N ARG A 8 5.01 -5.71 9.61
CA ARG A 8 5.34 -4.33 9.23
C ARG A 8 5.95 -4.34 7.84
N ALA A 9 5.19 -3.90 6.86
CA ALA A 9 5.60 -3.92 5.45
C ALA A 9 6.27 -2.62 5.01
N ALA A 10 5.97 -1.48 5.65
CA ALA A 10 6.63 -0.22 5.37
C ALA A 10 6.71 0.70 6.58
N TRP A 11 7.68 1.61 6.54
CA TRP A 11 7.87 2.72 7.48
C TRP A 11 8.19 3.98 6.66
N LEU A 12 7.37 5.02 6.79
CA LEU A 12 7.50 6.29 6.08
C LEU A 12 7.63 7.42 7.10
N LEU A 13 8.65 8.26 6.93
CA LEU A 13 8.90 9.45 7.73
C LEU A 13 8.93 10.68 6.81
N ASP A 14 8.24 11.73 7.21
CA ASP A 14 8.50 13.09 6.73
C ASP A 14 9.34 13.84 7.78
N PRO A 15 10.66 14.02 7.56
CA PRO A 15 11.52 14.67 8.54
C PRO A 15 11.15 16.13 8.82
N ALA A 16 10.49 16.82 7.87
CA ALA A 16 10.15 18.23 8.04
C ALA A 16 9.01 18.43 9.04
N SER A 17 8.08 17.47 9.12
CA SER A 17 6.97 17.52 10.08
C SER A 17 7.10 16.58 11.26
N GLY A 18 8.08 15.66 11.24
CA GLY A 18 8.24 14.60 12.25
C GLY A 18 7.15 13.51 12.18
N ARG A 19 6.25 13.57 11.19
CA ARG A 19 5.18 12.58 11.04
C ARG A 19 5.74 11.26 10.53
N ILE A 20 5.32 10.19 11.17
CA ILE A 20 5.67 8.81 10.82
C ILE A 20 4.39 8.04 10.54
N MET A 21 4.41 7.25 9.47
CA MET A 21 3.38 6.27 9.14
C MET A 21 4.03 4.88 9.03
N GLU A 22 3.55 3.94 9.82
CA GLU A 22 3.86 2.53 9.65
C GLU A 22 2.71 1.82 8.95
N THR A 23 3.02 1.03 7.92
CA THR A 23 2.06 0.17 7.24
C THR A 23 2.29 -1.26 7.69
N TRP A 24 1.28 -1.83 8.34
CA TRP A 24 1.25 -3.24 8.72
C TRP A 24 0.20 -3.96 7.89
N THR A 25 0.48 -5.18 7.44
CA THR A 25 -0.48 -5.92 6.61
C THR A 25 -0.36 -7.42 6.75
N THR A 26 -1.43 -8.13 6.40
CA THR A 26 -1.44 -9.59 6.18
C THR A 26 -1.11 -9.97 4.74
N GLU A 27 -0.99 -8.98 3.83
CA GLU A 27 -0.63 -9.22 2.43
C GLU A 27 0.86 -9.54 2.27
N PRO A 28 1.25 -10.36 1.28
CA PRO A 28 2.63 -10.75 1.06
C PRO A 28 3.48 -9.67 0.39
N GLY A 29 2.86 -8.64 -0.20
CA GLY A 29 3.55 -7.59 -0.95
C GLY A 29 3.01 -6.19 -0.69
N VAL A 30 3.84 -5.19 -1.01
CA VAL A 30 3.46 -3.78 -1.06
C VAL A 30 3.98 -3.18 -2.36
N GLN A 31 3.09 -2.62 -3.18
CA GLN A 31 3.48 -1.79 -4.31
C GLN A 31 3.81 -0.39 -3.79
N VAL A 32 4.98 0.12 -4.19
CA VAL A 32 5.37 1.51 -3.94
C VAL A 32 5.23 2.29 -5.24
N TYR A 33 4.31 3.24 -5.25
CA TYR A 33 4.13 4.16 -6.38
C TYR A 33 4.40 5.59 -5.92
N THR A 34 5.42 6.21 -6.52
CA THR A 34 5.93 7.54 -6.15
C THR A 34 5.23 8.68 -6.89
N GLY A 35 3.95 8.52 -7.24
CA GLY A 35 3.18 9.60 -7.89
C GLY A 35 3.70 9.98 -9.28
N ASN A 36 4.30 9.04 -10.02
CA ASN A 36 5.06 9.35 -11.24
C ASN A 36 4.23 9.93 -12.39
N SER A 37 2.93 9.66 -12.44
CA SER A 37 2.01 10.13 -13.48
C SER A 37 1.23 11.39 -13.09
N LEU A 38 1.48 11.96 -11.91
CA LEU A 38 0.90 13.24 -11.53
C LEU A 38 1.52 14.35 -12.38
N ASP A 39 0.71 15.10 -13.12
CA ASP A 39 1.17 16.05 -14.13
C ASP A 39 0.88 17.53 -13.78
N GLY A 40 0.32 17.79 -12.61
CA GLY A 40 -0.04 19.14 -12.17
C GLY A 40 -1.34 19.68 -12.76
N SER A 41 -2.12 18.86 -13.49
CA SER A 41 -3.41 19.30 -14.05
C SER A 41 -4.55 19.35 -13.03
N LEU A 42 -4.38 18.68 -11.89
CA LEU A 42 -5.38 18.59 -10.83
C LEU A 42 -4.96 19.39 -9.59
N ALA A 43 -5.87 20.21 -9.07
CA ALA A 43 -5.74 20.86 -7.78
C ALA A 43 -6.37 19.99 -6.68
N GLY A 44 -5.64 19.82 -5.57
CA GLY A 44 -6.08 19.10 -4.38
C GLY A 44 -6.93 19.91 -3.42
N HIS A 45 -7.35 19.31 -2.31
CA HIS A 45 -8.13 19.96 -1.25
C HIS A 45 -7.44 21.15 -0.55
N SER A 46 -6.13 21.32 -0.76
CA SER A 46 -5.36 22.46 -0.26
C SER A 46 -5.11 23.53 -1.34
N ASP A 47 -5.85 23.49 -2.45
CA ASP A 47 -5.69 24.34 -3.64
C ASP A 47 -4.27 24.28 -4.25
N ARG A 48 -3.53 23.22 -3.95
CA ARG A 48 -2.20 22.94 -4.52
C ARG A 48 -2.33 21.95 -5.66
N LEU A 49 -1.64 22.21 -6.75
CA LEU A 49 -1.54 21.27 -7.87
C LEU A 49 -0.76 20.03 -7.45
N TYR A 50 -1.24 18.84 -7.81
CA TYR A 50 -0.53 17.58 -7.59
C TYR A 50 0.42 17.30 -8.74
N ARG A 51 1.72 17.43 -8.49
CA ARG A 51 2.79 17.21 -9.47
C ARG A 51 3.48 15.88 -9.24
N GLN A 52 4.30 15.48 -10.19
CA GLN A 52 5.11 14.28 -10.11
C GLN A 52 5.87 14.25 -8.77
N THR A 53 5.83 13.12 -8.06
CA THR A 53 6.44 12.91 -6.73
C THR A 53 5.86 13.69 -5.55
N ASP A 54 4.79 14.47 -5.71
CA ASP A 54 4.12 15.14 -4.57
C ASP A 54 3.39 14.15 -3.62
N ALA A 55 3.29 12.87 -4.00
CA ALA A 55 2.63 11.83 -3.20
C ALA A 55 3.32 10.47 -3.35
N ILE A 56 3.04 9.58 -2.40
CA ILE A 56 3.46 8.18 -2.40
C ILE A 56 2.27 7.29 -2.03
N CYS A 57 2.11 6.18 -2.74
CA CYS A 57 1.16 5.10 -2.40
C CYS A 57 1.94 3.89 -1.86
N LEU A 58 1.38 3.25 -0.83
CA LEU A 58 1.84 1.98 -0.28
C LEU A 58 0.69 0.97 -0.36
N GLU A 59 0.58 0.29 -1.50
CA GLU A 59 -0.57 -0.55 -1.83
C GLU A 59 -0.28 -2.00 -1.39
N THR A 60 -0.86 -2.42 -0.27
CA THR A 60 -0.72 -3.79 0.26
C THR A 60 -1.51 -4.77 -0.60
N GLN A 61 -0.86 -5.81 -1.11
CA GLN A 61 -1.47 -6.72 -2.08
C GLN A 61 -0.75 -8.05 -2.23
N GLN A 62 -1.41 -8.98 -2.92
CA GLN A 62 -0.78 -10.12 -3.59
C GLN A 62 0.12 -9.64 -4.73
N PHE A 63 1.00 -10.50 -5.24
CA PHE A 63 1.97 -10.05 -6.24
C PHE A 63 1.30 -9.70 -7.58
N PRO A 64 1.78 -8.65 -8.28
CA PRO A 64 1.34 -8.38 -9.64
C PRO A 64 1.51 -9.62 -10.53
N ASN A 65 0.57 -9.82 -11.46
CA ASN A 65 0.53 -10.98 -12.36
C ASN A 65 0.29 -12.36 -11.69
N SER A 66 -0.04 -12.44 -10.39
CA SER A 66 -0.28 -13.72 -9.71
C SER A 66 -1.24 -14.69 -10.41
N PRO A 67 -2.33 -14.27 -11.10
CA PRO A 67 -3.16 -15.21 -11.86
C PRO A 67 -2.42 -16.02 -12.94
N ASN A 68 -1.30 -15.49 -13.46
CA ASN A 68 -0.53 -16.10 -14.54
C ASN A 68 0.84 -16.64 -14.07
N GLU A 69 1.16 -16.54 -12.79
CA GLU A 69 2.45 -16.95 -12.22
C GLU A 69 2.22 -18.06 -11.17
N PRO A 70 2.25 -19.35 -11.56
CA PRO A 70 1.91 -20.47 -10.67
C PRO A 70 2.83 -20.64 -9.46
N SER A 71 4.00 -20.00 -9.46
CA SER A 71 4.95 -20.01 -8.34
C SER A 71 4.61 -19.00 -7.25
N PHE A 72 3.70 -18.05 -7.51
CA PHE A 72 3.26 -17.06 -6.54
C PHE A 72 2.15 -17.61 -5.64
N PRO A 73 1.91 -16.98 -4.47
CA PRO A 73 0.71 -17.27 -3.69
C PRO A 73 -0.54 -17.16 -4.55
N THR A 74 -1.46 -18.12 -4.40
CA THR A 74 -2.68 -18.12 -5.18
C THR A 74 -3.59 -16.95 -4.81
N VAL A 75 -4.21 -16.36 -5.83
CA VAL A 75 -5.22 -15.29 -5.70
C VAL A 75 -6.64 -15.78 -6.01
N VAL A 76 -6.82 -17.09 -6.16
CA VAL A 76 -8.12 -17.70 -6.49
C VAL A 76 -8.95 -17.87 -5.21
N LEU A 77 -10.11 -17.23 -5.18
CA LEU A 77 -11.16 -17.47 -4.18
C LEU A 77 -12.23 -18.40 -4.77
N ARG A 78 -12.56 -19.51 -4.11
CA ARG A 78 -13.60 -20.45 -4.58
C ARG A 78 -14.91 -20.27 -3.78
N PRO A 79 -16.05 -20.75 -4.31
CA PRO A 79 -17.31 -20.74 -3.56
C PRO A 79 -17.14 -21.44 -2.21
N GLY A 80 -17.53 -20.75 -1.13
CA GLY A 80 -17.41 -21.25 0.25
C GLY A 80 -16.12 -20.84 0.97
N ASP A 81 -15.12 -20.33 0.25
CA ASP A 81 -13.91 -19.76 0.85
C ASP A 81 -14.17 -18.32 1.33
N GLU A 82 -13.41 -17.88 2.33
CA GLU A 82 -13.38 -16.49 2.81
C GLU A 82 -12.03 -15.86 2.47
N LEU A 83 -12.06 -14.70 1.79
CA LEU A 83 -10.88 -13.84 1.66
C LEU A 83 -10.84 -12.88 2.85
N ARG A 84 -9.72 -12.87 3.56
CA ARG A 84 -9.43 -11.91 4.61
C ARG A 84 -8.10 -11.25 4.36
N SER A 85 -8.14 -9.92 4.29
CA SER A 85 -6.96 -9.05 4.15
C SER A 85 -7.09 -7.92 5.15
N THR A 86 -6.01 -7.58 5.85
CA THR A 86 -6.00 -6.46 6.80
C THR A 86 -4.79 -5.60 6.54
N THR A 87 -5.00 -4.29 6.51
CA THR A 87 -3.95 -3.28 6.46
C THR A 87 -4.20 -2.24 7.55
N VAL A 88 -3.16 -1.92 8.31
CA VAL A 88 -3.18 -0.94 9.38
C VAL A 88 -2.16 0.14 9.07
N TYR A 89 -2.63 1.39 9.02
CA TYR A 89 -1.79 2.58 8.98
C TYR A 89 -1.67 3.16 10.39
N ALA A 90 -0.54 2.92 11.04
CA ALA A 90 -0.25 3.40 12.38
C ALA A 90 0.54 4.71 12.29
N PHE A 91 -0.10 5.81 12.69
CA PHE A 91 0.51 7.13 12.68
C PHE A 91 1.08 7.49 14.06
N ARG A 92 2.25 8.12 14.06
CA ARG A 92 2.83 8.79 15.23
C ARG A 92 3.61 10.03 14.80
N ALA A 93 4.05 10.82 15.77
CA ALA A 93 4.98 11.92 15.55
C ALA A 93 6.09 11.85 16.61
N GLU A 94 7.27 12.35 16.26
CA GLU A 94 8.35 12.62 17.21
C GLU A 94 8.11 13.90 18.01
#